data_AF-A0A8J4RE24-F1
#
_entry.id   AF-A0A8J4RE24-F1
#
_cell.length_a   1.000
_cell.length_b   1.000
_cell.length_c   1.000
_cell.angle_alpha   90.00
_cell.angle_beta   90.00
_cell.angle_gamma   90.00
#
_symmetry.space_group_name_H-M   'P 1'
#
loop_
_entity.id
_entity.type
_entity.pdbx_description
1 polymer ?
#
loop_
_entity_poly.entity_id
_entity_poly.type
_entity_poly.pdbx_seq_one_letter_code
_entity_poly.pdbx_strand_id
1 'polypeptide(L)'
;MKNSQLFIAKSEDHGTASPCPASHVLFSLFSETAKPSQYTEMDIDKDSYTKLIILILQFLDEENYKESLHLLEQESKIFFNVNYFRETIVNGEWEKAEEYLSSFTKLNDNRYSMKLFFEIRKQKYYEALVRNDQAEGVNVLWPDLKVFLDLQDENYEEIFDLIDLKNFRDNEHLSRIVNKESARAISWGDLKSLVEQNPTLQDKLIFPRLNQSGLLSIITLICPNPGKKTSIKEELIYLILQFLDEEKLKGTCHKLEQESKIFFNMNYFGEFVISGEWDKAVMYLSAFTMPDDNQHSAKIFFTLEKQKYLANLGRNDQVQAIKILPNDLQDNFLYKCMDAASLRANLCDVLKESVKSNPILQDKLKFPAMDKSRLLTILKKIMDWWIPHCANSTTGLYKSNISLVNIPKVPYLCREPMIVVNSHCQEASALPVPNGLVLLQ
;
A
#
# COMPACT_ATOMS: atom_id res chain seq x y z
N MET A 1 17.67 -64.54 34.03
CA MET A 1 17.59 -65.21 35.35
C MET A 1 17.37 -64.14 36.41
N LYS A 2 16.53 -64.38 37.43
CA LYS A 2 16.24 -63.54 38.62
C LYS A 2 15.82 -62.08 38.30
N ASN A 3 14.59 -61.61 38.54
CA ASN A 3 13.65 -61.70 39.67
C ASN A 3 14.16 -61.11 41.00
N SER A 4 13.66 -59.90 41.31
CA SER A 4 13.15 -59.43 42.61
C SER A 4 12.56 -58.03 42.33
N GLN A 5 11.24 -57.82 42.19
CA GLN A 5 10.17 -57.98 43.19
C GLN A 5 10.49 -57.38 44.55
N LEU A 6 9.79 -56.29 44.88
CA LEU A 6 9.11 -56.17 46.16
C LEU A 6 7.65 -55.81 45.88
N PHE A 7 6.72 -56.39 46.64
CA PHE A 7 5.26 -56.33 46.45
C PHE A 7 4.60 -55.83 47.76
N ILE A 8 3.27 -55.63 47.72
CA ILE A 8 2.30 -55.25 48.79
C ILE A 8 1.68 -53.87 48.45
N ALA A 9 0.43 -53.71 47.96
CA ALA A 9 -0.91 -54.19 48.38
C ALA A 9 -1.40 -53.54 49.69
N LYS A 10 -2.67 -53.18 49.96
CA LYS A 10 -4.02 -53.39 49.36
C LYS A 10 -4.95 -52.31 50.01
N SER A 11 -6.07 -51.75 49.52
CA SER A 11 -6.70 -51.52 48.18
C SER A 11 -7.75 -50.37 48.38
N GLU A 12 -9.09 -50.40 48.36
CA GLU A 12 -10.24 -51.23 47.87
C GLU A 12 -11.53 -50.39 48.15
N ASP A 13 -12.60 -50.26 47.36
CA ASP A 13 -12.87 -50.35 45.90
C ASP A 13 -14.23 -49.66 45.57
N HIS A 14 -14.64 -49.65 44.29
CA HIS A 14 -16.01 -49.42 43.74
C HIS A 14 -16.62 -47.99 43.73
N GLY A 15 -17.18 -47.61 42.57
CA GLY A 15 -17.91 -46.35 42.36
C GLY A 15 -18.07 -45.99 40.87
N THR A 16 -18.82 -46.78 40.10
CA THR A 16 -18.82 -46.75 38.63
C THR A 16 -19.72 -45.69 37.97
N ALA A 17 -19.16 -44.90 37.06
CA ALA A 17 -19.89 -44.15 36.02
C ALA A 17 -19.03 -44.04 34.74
N SER A 18 -19.66 -44.09 33.57
CA SER A 18 -18.99 -44.23 32.27
C SER A 18 -18.55 -42.90 31.64
N PRO A 19 -17.35 -42.84 31.04
CA PRO A 19 -17.03 -41.94 29.93
C PRO A 19 -17.35 -42.62 28.59
N CYS A 20 -18.07 -41.94 27.69
CA CYS A 20 -18.42 -42.47 26.38
C CYS A 20 -17.21 -42.59 25.42
N PRO A 21 -17.20 -43.57 24.49
CA PRO A 21 -16.11 -43.76 23.53
C PRO A 21 -16.19 -42.74 22.37
N ALA A 22 -15.68 -41.52 22.59
CA ALA A 22 -15.75 -40.42 21.61
C ALA A 22 -14.42 -39.66 21.38
N SER A 23 -13.34 -39.99 22.08
CA SER A 23 -12.06 -39.23 22.03
C SER A 23 -10.99 -39.82 21.09
N HIS A 24 -11.22 -40.97 20.47
CA HIS A 24 -10.20 -41.69 19.66
C HIS A 24 -10.54 -41.83 18.16
N VAL A 25 -11.48 -41.04 17.64
CA VAL A 25 -11.90 -41.04 16.21
C VAL A 25 -11.70 -39.68 15.52
N LEU A 26 -11.34 -38.62 16.26
CA LEU A 26 -11.15 -37.25 15.73
C LEU A 26 -9.69 -36.85 15.47
N PHE A 27 -8.78 -37.82 15.29
CA PHE A 27 -7.39 -37.56 14.89
C PHE A 27 -6.90 -38.42 13.70
N SER A 28 -7.83 -38.96 12.91
CA SER A 28 -7.56 -39.88 11.80
C SER A 28 -8.33 -39.58 10.50
N LEU A 29 -8.86 -38.36 10.37
CA LEU A 29 -9.60 -37.89 9.17
C LEU A 29 -8.99 -36.63 8.50
N PHE A 30 -7.75 -36.27 8.84
CA PHE A 30 -6.96 -35.24 8.16
C PHE A 30 -5.59 -35.76 7.70
N SER A 31 -5.57 -37.00 7.21
CA SER A 31 -4.36 -37.64 6.67
C SER A 31 -4.62 -38.47 5.41
N GLU A 32 -5.57 -38.06 4.56
CA GLU A 32 -5.50 -38.46 3.15
C GLU A 32 -4.42 -37.63 2.47
N THR A 33 -3.33 -38.31 2.09
CA THR A 33 -2.25 -37.74 1.28
C THR A 33 -2.72 -37.58 -0.15
N ALA A 34 -3.51 -36.53 -0.39
CA ALA A 34 -3.69 -35.96 -1.72
C ALA A 34 -2.28 -35.72 -2.30
N LYS A 35 -1.89 -36.54 -3.28
CA LYS A 35 -0.62 -36.38 -4.00
C LYS A 35 -0.55 -34.93 -4.49
N PRO A 36 0.59 -34.25 -4.39
CA PRO A 36 0.72 -32.92 -4.98
C PRO A 36 0.43 -33.05 -6.47
N SER A 37 -0.75 -32.59 -6.87
CA SER A 37 -1.09 -32.41 -8.27
C SER A 37 -0.03 -31.50 -8.86
N GLN A 38 0.62 -31.93 -9.94
CA GLN A 38 1.63 -31.15 -10.65
C GLN A 38 0.97 -29.96 -11.35
N TYR A 39 0.54 -28.98 -10.55
CA TYR A 39 0.44 -27.61 -11.01
C TYR A 39 1.84 -27.23 -11.45
N THR A 40 2.00 -27.14 -12.77
CA THR A 40 3.15 -26.46 -13.36
C THR A 40 3.13 -25.04 -12.82
N GLU A 41 4.04 -24.77 -11.90
CA GLU A 41 4.45 -23.44 -11.50
C GLU A 41 4.71 -22.69 -12.80
N MET A 42 3.85 -21.72 -13.15
CA MET A 42 3.96 -21.01 -14.41
C MET A 42 5.22 -20.17 -14.31
N ASP A 43 6.29 -20.60 -14.98
CA ASP A 43 7.55 -19.88 -15.00
C ASP A 43 7.29 -18.44 -15.48
N ILE A 44 7.31 -17.50 -14.53
CA ILE A 44 7.05 -16.09 -14.80
C ILE A 44 8.38 -15.50 -15.23
N ASP A 45 8.57 -15.43 -16.55
CA ASP A 45 9.63 -14.64 -17.15
C ASP A 45 9.72 -13.28 -16.43
N LYS A 46 10.87 -13.07 -15.76
CA LYS A 46 11.12 -11.94 -14.88
C LYS A 46 11.02 -10.61 -15.63
N ASP A 47 11.36 -10.60 -16.92
CA ASP A 47 11.21 -9.45 -17.81
C ASP A 47 9.73 -9.09 -18.02
N SER A 48 8.88 -10.07 -18.34
CA SER A 48 7.42 -9.90 -18.45
C SER A 48 6.76 -9.42 -17.15
N TYR A 49 7.19 -9.93 -15.98
CA TYR A 49 6.72 -9.42 -14.68
C TYR A 49 7.13 -7.97 -14.45
N THR A 50 8.41 -7.67 -14.67
CA THR A 50 8.98 -6.33 -14.47
C THR A 50 8.25 -5.31 -15.35
N LYS A 51 7.98 -5.65 -16.61
CA LYS A 51 7.19 -4.85 -17.56
C LYS A 51 5.75 -4.60 -17.09
N LEU A 52 5.10 -5.59 -16.47
CA LEU A 52 3.76 -5.40 -15.92
C LEU A 52 3.76 -4.39 -14.77
N ILE A 53 4.70 -4.51 -13.82
CA ILE A 53 4.84 -3.57 -12.70
C ILE A 53 5.11 -2.15 -13.20
N ILE A 54 6.00 -1.97 -14.18
CA ILE A 54 6.29 -0.66 -14.79
C ILE A 54 5.04 -0.06 -15.46
N LEU A 55 4.23 -0.88 -16.16
CA LEU A 55 2.98 -0.44 -16.77
C LEU A 55 1.88 -0.10 -15.73
N ILE A 56 1.88 -0.76 -14.57
CA ILE A 56 0.98 -0.43 -13.45
C ILE A 56 1.44 0.87 -12.78
N LEU A 57 2.73 1.04 -12.50
CA LEU A 57 3.30 2.30 -11.97
C LEU A 57 2.92 3.51 -12.85
N GLN A 58 3.02 3.36 -14.17
CA GLN A 58 2.55 4.39 -15.11
C GLN A 58 1.05 4.70 -14.96
N PHE A 59 0.21 3.68 -14.83
CA PHE A 59 -1.23 3.86 -14.66
C PHE A 59 -1.57 4.56 -13.33
N LEU A 60 -0.86 4.23 -12.25
CA LEU A 60 -1.04 4.89 -10.96
C LEU A 60 -0.64 6.38 -11.03
N ASP A 61 0.42 6.73 -11.76
CA ASP A 61 0.83 8.12 -12.00
C ASP A 61 -0.21 8.89 -12.83
N GLU A 62 -0.67 8.31 -13.95
CA GLU A 62 -1.64 8.93 -14.86
C GLU A 62 -3.03 9.15 -14.20
N GLU A 63 -3.45 8.29 -13.27
CA GLU A 63 -4.68 8.49 -12.47
C GLU A 63 -4.45 9.25 -11.14
N ASN A 64 -3.21 9.67 -10.83
CA ASN A 64 -2.80 10.37 -9.60
C ASN A 64 -2.96 9.56 -8.28
N TYR A 65 -2.89 8.22 -8.34
CA TYR A 65 -2.89 7.32 -7.18
C TYR A 65 -1.49 7.23 -6.53
N LYS A 66 -1.08 8.32 -5.89
CA LYS A 66 0.31 8.54 -5.45
C LYS A 66 0.74 7.64 -4.29
N GLU A 67 -0.12 7.39 -3.31
CA GLU A 67 0.28 6.52 -2.20
C GLU A 67 0.41 5.06 -2.67
N SER A 68 -0.50 4.58 -3.53
CA SER A 68 -0.36 3.27 -4.18
C SER A 68 0.88 3.19 -5.06
N LEU A 69 1.25 4.26 -5.77
CA LEU A 69 2.45 4.29 -6.61
C LEU A 69 3.72 4.06 -5.78
N HIS A 70 3.90 4.82 -4.69
CA HIS A 70 5.11 4.69 -3.87
C HIS A 70 5.12 3.39 -3.04
N LEU A 71 3.96 2.89 -2.59
CA LEU A 71 3.88 1.55 -2.00
C LEU A 71 4.24 0.45 -3.02
N LEU A 72 3.85 0.58 -4.29
CA LEU A 72 4.22 -0.39 -5.33
C LEU A 72 5.73 -0.35 -5.63
N GLU A 73 6.35 0.82 -5.62
CA GLU A 73 7.81 0.97 -5.70
C GLU A 73 8.49 0.22 -4.53
N GLN A 74 8.00 0.42 -3.29
CA GLN A 74 8.54 -0.20 -2.07
C GLN A 74 8.33 -1.72 -1.98
N GLU A 75 7.13 -2.22 -2.30
CA GLU A 75 6.81 -3.66 -2.21
C GLU A 75 7.45 -4.44 -3.37
N SER A 76 7.44 -3.90 -4.60
CA SER A 76 8.02 -4.59 -5.77
C SER A 76 9.54 -4.43 -5.90
N LYS A 77 10.11 -3.33 -5.39
CA LYS A 77 11.56 -3.03 -5.38
C LYS A 77 12.20 -2.95 -6.77
N ILE A 78 11.38 -2.72 -7.81
CA ILE A 78 11.77 -2.68 -9.23
C ILE A 78 12.27 -1.31 -9.67
N PHE A 79 11.71 -0.22 -9.13
CA PHE A 79 12.07 1.15 -9.49
C PHE A 79 12.23 2.00 -8.22
N PHE A 80 13.31 2.80 -8.16
CA PHE A 80 13.58 3.72 -7.05
C PHE A 80 13.37 5.16 -7.53
N ASN A 81 12.37 5.83 -6.96
CA ASN A 81 11.94 7.14 -7.41
C ASN A 81 12.77 8.25 -6.76
N VAL A 82 13.87 8.60 -7.43
CA VAL A 82 14.81 9.65 -7.00
C VAL A 82 14.11 11.01 -6.79
N ASN A 83 13.01 11.29 -7.50
CA ASN A 83 12.25 12.53 -7.31
C ASN A 83 11.38 12.50 -6.05
N TYR A 84 10.65 11.42 -5.78
CA TYR A 84 9.88 11.27 -4.54
C TYR A 84 10.78 11.23 -3.30
N PHE A 85 11.90 10.49 -3.38
CA PHE A 85 12.90 10.48 -2.31
C PHE A 85 13.53 11.87 -2.09
N ARG A 86 13.74 12.66 -3.15
CA ARG A 86 14.13 14.07 -3.03
C ARG A 86 13.06 14.91 -2.35
N GLU A 87 11.79 14.76 -2.73
CA GLU A 87 10.68 15.55 -2.20
C GLU A 87 10.48 15.31 -0.71
N THR A 88 10.48 14.06 -0.25
CA THR A 88 10.43 13.72 1.19
C THR A 88 11.60 14.33 1.97
N ILE A 89 12.83 14.26 1.46
CA ILE A 89 14.03 14.90 2.06
C ILE A 89 13.92 16.43 2.11
N VAL A 90 13.48 17.09 1.03
CA VAL A 90 13.35 18.56 0.95
C VAL A 90 12.21 19.07 1.84
N ASN A 91 11.10 18.33 1.92
CA ASN A 91 9.99 18.62 2.83
C ASN A 91 10.36 18.35 4.30
N GLY A 92 11.39 17.54 4.56
CA GLY A 92 11.83 17.15 5.90
C GLY A 92 10.97 16.04 6.52
N GLU A 93 10.36 15.21 5.68
CA GLU A 93 9.59 14.04 6.05
C GLU A 93 10.54 12.86 6.30
N TRP A 94 11.46 13.02 7.24
CA TRP A 94 12.61 12.13 7.46
C TRP A 94 12.19 10.68 7.71
N GLU A 95 11.09 10.45 8.42
CA GLU A 95 10.47 9.14 8.64
C GLU A 95 10.10 8.45 7.31
N LYS A 96 9.40 9.16 6.40
CA LYS A 96 9.00 8.62 5.10
C LYS A 96 10.20 8.35 4.20
N ALA A 97 11.19 9.25 4.22
CA ALA A 97 12.41 9.08 3.45
C ALA A 97 13.19 7.83 3.91
N GLU A 98 13.29 7.61 5.22
CA GLU A 98 13.96 6.44 5.80
C GLU A 98 13.17 5.13 5.57
N GLU A 99 11.84 5.15 5.73
CA GLU A 99 10.96 4.02 5.42
C GLU A 99 11.04 3.61 3.95
N TYR A 100 10.97 4.59 3.04
CA TYR A 100 11.13 4.36 1.60
C TYR A 100 12.50 3.76 1.29
N LEU A 101 13.60 4.35 1.78
CA LEU A 101 14.96 3.83 1.57
C LEU A 101 15.11 2.39 2.12
N SER A 102 14.59 2.12 3.33
CA SER A 102 14.64 0.80 3.98
C SER A 102 13.97 -0.31 3.18
N SER A 103 13.04 0.05 2.29
CA SER A 103 12.36 -0.88 1.40
C SER A 103 13.29 -1.43 0.33
N PHE A 104 14.30 -0.65 -0.11
CA PHE A 104 15.25 -1.06 -1.16
C PHE A 104 16.58 -1.56 -0.61
N THR A 105 17.06 -1.00 0.51
CA THR A 105 18.34 -1.38 1.12
C THR A 105 18.36 -1.18 2.63
N LYS A 106 19.10 -2.02 3.34
CA LYS A 106 19.31 -1.97 4.79
C LYS A 106 20.57 -1.19 5.13
N LEU A 107 20.63 -0.70 6.37
CA LEU A 107 21.75 0.05 6.94
C LEU A 107 23.11 -0.64 6.72
N ASN A 108 23.17 -1.97 6.82
CA ASN A 108 24.40 -2.75 6.72
C ASN A 108 24.63 -3.43 5.35
N ASP A 109 23.84 -3.14 4.30
CA ASP A 109 24.00 -3.83 3.01
C ASP A 109 25.31 -3.46 2.30
N ASN A 110 25.74 -2.19 2.41
CA ASN A 110 27.02 -1.67 1.90
C ASN A 110 27.29 -0.26 2.47
N ARG A 111 28.52 0.25 2.29
CA ARG A 111 28.95 1.57 2.79
C ARG A 111 28.10 2.75 2.31
N TYR A 112 27.58 2.73 1.08
CA TYR A 112 26.72 3.82 0.57
C TYR A 112 25.36 3.80 1.25
N SER A 113 24.78 2.61 1.48
CA SER A 113 23.57 2.47 2.31
C SER A 113 23.81 2.98 3.72
N MET A 114 24.89 2.55 4.37
CA MET A 114 25.25 3.01 5.72
C MET A 114 25.37 4.54 5.80
N LYS A 115 26.09 5.17 4.86
CA LYS A 115 26.27 6.63 4.80
C LYS A 115 24.96 7.37 4.47
N LEU A 116 24.06 6.79 3.66
CA LEU A 116 22.72 7.35 3.42
C LEU A 116 21.88 7.42 4.70
N PHE A 117 21.74 6.30 5.43
CA PHE A 117 21.02 6.29 6.70
C PHE A 117 21.66 7.22 7.74
N PHE A 118 22.99 7.30 7.77
CA PHE A 118 23.72 8.23 8.63
C PHE A 118 23.37 9.69 8.35
N GLU A 119 23.50 10.15 7.10
CA GLU A 119 23.23 11.56 6.76
C GLU A 119 21.75 11.94 6.97
N ILE A 120 20.79 11.04 6.69
CA ILE A 120 19.36 11.25 6.98
C ILE A 120 19.15 11.49 8.49
N ARG A 121 19.65 10.59 9.33
CA ARG A 121 19.50 10.68 10.80
C ARG A 121 20.25 11.88 11.39
N LYS A 122 21.40 12.24 10.81
CA LYS A 122 22.21 13.42 11.17
C LYS A 122 21.48 14.74 10.86
N GLN A 123 20.84 14.88 9.68
CA GLN A 123 20.01 16.05 9.38
C GLN A 123 18.77 16.13 10.29
N LYS A 124 18.11 14.99 10.54
CA LYS A 124 17.00 14.89 11.49
C LYS A 124 17.41 15.35 12.91
N TYR A 125 18.58 14.91 13.38
CA TYR A 125 19.16 15.32 14.66
C TYR A 125 19.46 16.83 14.73
N TYR A 126 20.16 17.40 13.73
CA TYR A 126 20.36 18.85 13.65
C TYR A 126 19.04 19.63 13.69
N GLU A 127 18.01 19.15 13.01
CA GLU A 127 16.70 19.79 13.01
C GLU A 127 15.98 19.76 14.37
N ALA A 128 16.12 18.69 15.16
CA ALA A 128 15.58 18.63 16.52
C ALA A 128 16.32 19.61 17.45
N LEU A 129 17.65 19.65 17.36
CA LEU A 129 18.49 20.60 18.12
C LEU A 129 18.13 22.06 17.82
N VAL A 130 17.91 22.40 16.54
CA VAL A 130 17.49 23.75 16.10
C VAL A 130 16.09 24.14 16.59
N ARG A 131 15.21 23.16 16.87
CA ARG A 131 13.90 23.39 17.53
C ARG A 131 14.04 23.63 19.05
N ASN A 132 15.26 23.51 19.59
CA ASN A 132 15.54 23.44 21.02
C ASN A 132 14.86 22.24 21.72
N ASP A 133 14.50 21.18 20.98
CA ASP A 133 13.99 19.95 21.58
C ASP A 133 15.17 19.04 21.96
N GLN A 134 15.75 19.33 23.13
CA GLN A 134 16.80 18.51 23.72
C GLN A 134 16.29 17.12 24.14
N ALA A 135 14.97 16.92 24.29
CA ALA A 135 14.41 15.62 24.66
C ALA A 135 14.34 14.68 23.45
N GLU A 136 13.82 15.16 22.32
CA GLU A 136 13.81 14.48 21.02
C GLU A 136 15.25 14.17 20.56
N GLY A 137 16.11 15.19 20.53
CA GLY A 137 17.50 15.04 20.08
C GLY A 137 18.30 14.01 20.90
N VAL A 138 18.30 14.13 22.23
CA VAL A 138 19.21 13.35 23.10
C VAL A 138 18.64 11.99 23.53
N ASN A 139 17.32 11.81 23.59
CA ASN A 139 16.73 10.54 24.05
C ASN A 139 16.16 9.67 22.92
N VAL A 140 15.75 10.26 21.80
CA VAL A 140 15.16 9.51 20.66
C VAL A 140 16.20 9.31 19.56
N LEU A 141 16.82 10.39 19.08
CA LEU A 141 17.69 10.35 17.89
C LEU A 141 19.14 9.94 18.20
N TRP A 142 19.61 10.10 19.44
CA TRP A 142 20.94 9.63 19.84
C TRP A 142 21.08 8.09 19.75
N PRO A 143 20.14 7.26 20.23
CA PRO A 143 20.12 5.82 19.94
C PRO A 143 20.27 5.48 18.45
N ASP A 144 19.54 6.18 17.57
CA ASP A 144 19.55 5.95 16.13
C ASP A 144 20.91 6.30 15.47
N LEU A 145 21.64 7.26 16.03
CA LEU A 145 23.00 7.60 15.62
C LEU A 145 24.07 6.71 16.26
N LYS A 146 23.86 6.20 17.48
CA LYS A 146 24.83 5.34 18.17
C LYS A 146 25.11 4.04 17.38
N VAL A 147 24.11 3.52 16.66
CA VAL A 147 24.25 2.30 15.83
C VAL A 147 25.46 2.37 14.89
N PHE A 148 25.81 3.54 14.35
CA PHE A 148 26.96 3.70 13.45
C PHE A 148 28.33 3.60 14.15
N LEU A 149 28.42 3.98 15.43
CA LEU A 149 29.65 3.81 16.23
C LEU A 149 29.94 2.33 16.52
N ASP A 150 28.89 1.54 16.76
CA ASP A 150 29.03 0.12 17.09
C ASP A 150 29.39 -0.76 15.86
N LEU A 151 29.38 -0.20 14.64
CA LEU A 151 29.62 -0.93 13.37
C LEU A 151 31.07 -0.92 12.85
N GLN A 152 31.93 -0.01 13.32
CA GLN A 152 33.39 0.05 13.08
C GLN A 152 33.94 0.13 11.63
N ASP A 153 33.13 -0.05 10.58
CA ASP A 153 33.59 -0.06 9.17
C ASP A 153 34.08 1.31 8.64
N GLU A 154 33.50 2.41 9.12
CA GLU A 154 33.96 3.78 8.81
C GLU A 154 34.08 4.59 10.10
N ASN A 155 35.13 5.40 10.21
CA ASN A 155 35.44 6.13 11.45
C ASN A 155 34.60 7.42 11.55
N TYR A 156 33.37 7.27 12.04
CA TYR A 156 32.39 8.36 12.22
C TYR A 156 32.76 9.31 13.37
N GLU A 157 33.95 9.93 13.33
CA GLU A 157 34.38 10.89 14.37
C GLU A 157 33.47 12.14 14.42
N GLU A 158 32.80 12.47 13.31
CA GLU A 158 31.69 13.43 13.25
C GLU A 158 30.63 13.17 14.35
N ILE A 159 30.41 11.93 14.78
CA ILE A 159 29.44 11.60 15.83
C ILE A 159 29.94 12.06 17.21
N PHE A 160 31.24 12.05 17.48
CA PHE A 160 31.76 12.60 18.74
C PHE A 160 31.62 14.13 18.77
N ASP A 161 31.80 14.81 17.63
CA ASP A 161 31.48 16.24 17.49
C ASP A 161 29.98 16.52 17.75
N LEU A 162 29.06 15.63 17.34
CA LEU A 162 27.63 15.72 17.66
C LEU A 162 27.33 15.56 19.16
N ILE A 163 28.14 14.81 19.93
CA ILE A 163 27.96 14.62 21.38
C ILE A 163 28.46 15.84 22.17
N ASP A 164 29.65 16.34 21.83
CA ASP A 164 30.30 17.41 22.60
C ASP A 164 29.72 18.81 22.29
N LEU A 165 28.87 18.90 21.26
CA LEU A 165 28.09 20.05 20.81
C LEU A 165 27.08 20.65 21.83
N LYS A 166 27.20 20.36 23.13
CA LYS A 166 26.34 20.91 24.21
C LYS A 166 26.21 22.43 24.20
N ASN A 167 27.16 23.15 23.61
CA ASN A 167 27.13 24.60 23.41
C ASN A 167 26.68 24.96 21.97
N PHE A 168 25.42 24.68 21.66
CA PHE A 168 24.81 24.77 20.31
C PHE A 168 24.86 26.14 19.59
N ARG A 169 25.38 27.21 20.21
CA ARG A 169 25.36 28.57 19.62
C ARG A 169 26.60 28.96 18.85
N ASP A 170 27.73 28.32 19.11
CA ASP A 170 29.05 28.86 18.73
C ASP A 170 29.71 28.15 17.53
N ASN A 171 29.02 27.17 16.93
CA ASN A 171 29.57 26.37 15.83
C ASN A 171 29.23 26.98 14.44
N GLU A 172 30.26 27.37 13.70
CA GLU A 172 30.16 28.04 12.39
C GLU A 172 29.36 27.23 11.35
N HIS A 173 29.37 25.90 11.42
CA HIS A 173 28.59 25.05 10.51
C HIS A 173 27.08 25.24 10.68
N LEU A 174 26.61 25.53 11.90
CA LEU A 174 25.19 25.75 12.19
C LEU A 174 24.67 27.09 11.64
N SER A 175 25.56 28.04 11.32
CA SER A 175 25.17 29.32 10.68
C SER A 175 24.50 29.12 9.32
N ARG A 176 24.88 28.06 8.58
CA ARG A 176 24.22 27.66 7.33
C ARG A 176 22.85 26.99 7.53
N ILE A 177 22.60 26.43 8.72
CA ILE A 177 21.37 25.69 9.05
C ILE A 177 20.23 26.63 9.51
N VAL A 178 20.51 27.93 9.69
CA VAL A 178 19.51 28.98 9.95
C VAL A 178 18.38 28.99 8.90
N ASN A 179 18.65 28.59 7.65
CA ASN A 179 17.62 28.24 6.69
C ASN A 179 17.62 26.72 6.42
N LYS A 180 16.65 26.02 7.03
CA LYS A 180 16.42 24.58 6.88
C LYS A 180 16.23 24.12 5.43
N GLU A 181 15.50 24.89 4.63
CA GLU A 181 15.22 24.57 3.22
C GLU A 181 16.53 24.55 2.42
N SER A 182 17.42 25.52 2.68
CA SER A 182 18.74 25.57 2.06
C SER A 182 19.67 24.44 2.53
N ALA A 183 19.61 24.06 3.81
CA ALA A 183 20.39 22.94 4.36
C ALA A 183 19.95 21.59 3.75
N ARG A 184 18.64 21.35 3.64
CA ARG A 184 18.08 20.16 2.97
C ARG A 184 18.43 20.13 1.48
N ALA A 185 18.36 21.28 0.79
CA ALA A 185 18.71 21.37 -0.62
C ALA A 185 20.22 21.12 -0.89
N ILE A 186 21.10 21.51 0.03
CA ILE A 186 22.54 21.17 -0.02
C ILE A 186 22.73 19.68 0.27
N SER A 187 22.17 19.16 1.37
CA SER A 187 22.28 17.75 1.77
C SER A 187 21.75 16.79 0.68
N TRP A 188 20.72 17.19 -0.07
CA TRP A 188 20.25 16.44 -1.23
C TRP A 188 21.34 16.23 -2.31
N GLY A 189 22.25 17.17 -2.50
CA GLY A 189 23.35 17.03 -3.47
C GLY A 189 24.24 15.82 -3.14
N ASP A 190 24.62 15.70 -1.88
CA ASP A 190 25.46 14.61 -1.38
C ASP A 190 24.67 13.29 -1.32
N LEU A 191 23.44 13.31 -0.80
CA LEU A 191 22.54 12.15 -0.76
C LEU A 191 22.26 11.59 -2.16
N LYS A 192 22.05 12.45 -3.17
CA LYS A 192 21.88 12.01 -4.57
C LYS A 192 23.12 11.30 -5.09
N SER A 193 24.31 11.84 -4.81
CA SER A 193 25.57 11.22 -5.21
C SER A 193 25.76 9.83 -4.57
N LEU A 194 25.33 9.65 -3.32
CA LEU A 194 25.33 8.36 -2.63
C LEU A 194 24.29 7.39 -3.22
N VAL A 195 23.09 7.85 -3.59
CA VAL A 195 22.07 7.04 -4.30
C VAL A 195 22.58 6.55 -5.66
N GLU A 196 23.19 7.44 -6.45
CA GLU A 196 23.74 7.11 -7.79
C GLU A 196 24.92 6.14 -7.75
N GLN A 197 25.63 6.06 -6.62
CA GLN A 197 26.75 5.12 -6.40
C GLN A 197 26.35 3.83 -5.66
N ASN A 198 25.13 3.73 -5.12
CA ASN A 198 24.74 2.59 -4.30
C ASN A 198 24.44 1.34 -5.17
N PRO A 199 25.19 0.23 -5.03
CA PRO A 199 25.05 -0.95 -5.88
C PRO A 199 23.71 -1.70 -5.71
N THR A 200 22.90 -1.36 -4.70
CA THR A 200 21.54 -1.92 -4.50
C THR A 200 20.43 -1.10 -5.17
N LEU A 201 20.74 0.11 -5.61
CA LEU A 201 19.81 1.08 -6.20
C LEU A 201 20.14 1.39 -7.68
N GLN A 202 21.41 1.25 -8.08
CA GLN A 202 21.93 1.72 -9.38
C GLN A 202 21.16 1.19 -10.60
N ASP A 203 20.67 -0.05 -10.58
CA ASP A 203 19.90 -0.68 -11.65
C ASP A 203 18.43 -0.19 -11.73
N LYS A 204 17.98 0.60 -10.74
CA LYS A 204 16.57 0.96 -10.50
C LYS A 204 16.27 2.45 -10.60
N LEU A 205 17.28 3.29 -10.85
CA LEU A 205 17.14 4.75 -10.86
C LEU A 205 16.50 5.30 -12.15
N ILE A 206 16.44 4.49 -13.21
CA ILE A 206 15.98 4.91 -14.55
C ILE A 206 14.61 4.32 -14.82
N PHE A 207 13.56 5.14 -14.76
CA PHE A 207 12.24 4.72 -15.22
C PHE A 207 12.27 4.51 -16.75
N PRO A 208 11.84 3.34 -17.27
CA PRO A 208 11.84 3.10 -18.71
C PRO A 208 10.92 4.08 -19.45
N ARG A 209 11.28 4.44 -20.68
CA ARG A 209 10.43 5.31 -21.52
C ARG A 209 9.20 4.53 -21.97
N LEU A 210 8.02 5.06 -21.69
CA LEU A 210 6.72 4.46 -22.02
C LEU A 210 5.92 5.37 -22.96
N ASN A 211 4.95 4.77 -23.66
CA ASN A 211 3.89 5.54 -24.30
C ASN A 211 2.78 5.85 -23.30
N GLN A 212 2.35 7.12 -23.25
CA GLN A 212 1.17 7.55 -22.47
C GLN A 212 0.00 6.58 -22.59
N SER A 213 -0.60 6.25 -21.45
CA SER A 213 -1.71 5.31 -21.29
C SER A 213 -1.43 3.95 -21.94
N GLY A 214 -0.20 3.45 -21.77
CA GLY A 214 0.27 2.20 -22.35
C GLY A 214 -0.56 1.00 -21.91
N LEU A 215 -0.77 0.84 -20.59
CA LEU A 215 -1.58 -0.25 -20.03
C LEU A 215 -3.05 -0.15 -20.45
N LEU A 216 -3.64 1.04 -20.41
CA LEU A 216 -5.04 1.27 -20.80
C LEU A 216 -5.26 1.04 -22.30
N SER A 217 -4.30 1.45 -23.16
CA SER A 217 -4.32 1.17 -24.60
C SER A 217 -4.25 -0.34 -24.87
N ILE A 218 -3.34 -1.04 -24.17
CA ILE A 218 -3.20 -2.51 -24.20
C ILE A 218 -4.51 -3.22 -23.90
N ILE A 219 -5.20 -2.85 -22.82
CA ILE A 219 -6.46 -3.49 -22.43
C ILE A 219 -7.60 -3.12 -23.39
N THR A 220 -7.68 -1.86 -23.83
CA THR A 220 -8.72 -1.39 -24.76
C THR A 220 -8.68 -2.11 -26.11
N LEU A 221 -7.49 -2.46 -26.60
CA LEU A 221 -7.32 -3.19 -27.87
C LEU A 221 -7.82 -4.65 -27.83
N ILE A 222 -7.97 -5.24 -26.64
CA ILE A 222 -8.26 -6.68 -26.44
C ILE A 222 -9.63 -6.91 -25.79
N CYS A 223 -10.11 -5.91 -25.04
CA CYS A 223 -11.48 -5.84 -24.55
C CYS A 223 -12.22 -4.65 -25.20
N PRO A 224 -12.38 -4.61 -26.55
CA PRO A 224 -13.32 -3.69 -27.18
C PRO A 224 -14.73 -4.11 -26.74
N ASN A 225 -15.31 -3.35 -25.80
CA ASN A 225 -16.49 -3.76 -25.03
C ASN A 225 -17.68 -2.82 -25.35
N PRO A 226 -18.33 -2.94 -26.52
CA PRO A 226 -19.26 -1.94 -27.07
C PRO A 226 -20.65 -1.91 -26.40
N GLY A 227 -20.79 -2.43 -25.17
CA GLY A 227 -22.11 -2.62 -24.54
C GLY A 227 -22.14 -2.66 -23.01
N LYS A 228 -21.04 -2.42 -22.29
CA LYS A 228 -21.06 -2.26 -20.83
C LYS A 228 -21.14 -0.80 -20.40
N LYS A 229 -21.74 -0.59 -19.23
CA LYS A 229 -21.92 0.73 -18.58
C LYS A 229 -20.77 1.09 -17.63
N THR A 230 -19.98 0.10 -17.19
CA THR A 230 -18.73 0.28 -16.44
C THR A 230 -17.63 0.82 -17.35
N SER A 231 -16.82 1.74 -16.84
CA SER A 231 -15.65 2.27 -17.54
C SER A 231 -14.58 1.20 -17.73
N ILE A 232 -13.85 1.27 -18.86
CA ILE A 232 -12.67 0.42 -19.10
C ILE A 232 -11.61 0.64 -18.00
N LYS A 233 -11.57 1.84 -17.38
CA LYS A 233 -10.71 2.11 -16.22
C LYS A 233 -11.11 1.30 -14.98
N GLU A 234 -12.41 1.07 -14.75
CA GLU A 234 -12.88 0.26 -13.62
C GLU A 234 -12.55 -1.22 -13.84
N GLU A 235 -12.77 -1.75 -15.04
CA GLU A 235 -12.36 -3.12 -15.40
C GLU A 235 -10.83 -3.30 -15.28
N LEU A 236 -10.03 -2.27 -15.60
CA LEU A 236 -8.58 -2.27 -15.37
C LEU A 236 -8.21 -2.24 -13.88
N ILE A 237 -8.83 -1.40 -13.05
CA ILE A 237 -8.51 -1.35 -11.61
C ILE A 237 -8.82 -2.68 -10.93
N TYR A 238 -9.91 -3.36 -11.28
CA TYR A 238 -10.17 -4.73 -10.80
C TYR A 238 -9.09 -5.74 -11.25
N LEU A 239 -8.61 -5.65 -12.50
CA LEU A 239 -7.51 -6.50 -12.99
C LEU A 239 -6.19 -6.25 -12.25
N ILE A 240 -5.91 -4.99 -11.87
CA ILE A 240 -4.73 -4.62 -11.08
C ILE A 240 -4.87 -5.11 -9.64
N LEU A 241 -6.01 -4.88 -8.98
CA LEU A 241 -6.28 -5.37 -7.62
C LEU A 241 -6.15 -6.90 -7.53
N GLN A 242 -6.67 -7.64 -8.53
CA GLN A 242 -6.49 -9.09 -8.61
C GLN A 242 -5.00 -9.48 -8.68
N PHE A 243 -4.22 -8.82 -9.54
CA PHE A 243 -2.79 -9.09 -9.68
C PHE A 243 -2.01 -8.77 -8.39
N LEU A 244 -2.32 -7.65 -7.72
CA LEU A 244 -1.68 -7.28 -6.46
C LEU A 244 -1.98 -8.27 -5.32
N ASP A 245 -3.21 -8.80 -5.22
CA ASP A 245 -3.55 -9.84 -4.23
C ASP A 245 -2.85 -11.18 -4.54
N GLU A 246 -2.85 -11.63 -5.81
CA GLU A 246 -2.16 -12.86 -6.23
C GLU A 246 -0.64 -12.81 -5.97
N GLU A 247 -0.01 -11.66 -6.21
CA GLU A 247 1.42 -11.40 -5.95
C GLU A 247 1.70 -10.99 -4.48
N LYS A 248 0.66 -10.90 -3.63
CA LYS A 248 0.74 -10.56 -2.19
C LYS A 248 1.25 -9.15 -1.90
N LEU A 249 1.15 -8.23 -2.86
CA LEU A 249 1.44 -6.80 -2.76
C LEU A 249 0.30 -6.07 -2.02
N LYS A 250 0.07 -6.48 -0.77
CA LYS A 250 -1.11 -6.13 0.02
C LYS A 250 -1.18 -4.65 0.36
N GLY A 251 -0.06 -3.99 0.65
CA GLY A 251 -0.03 -2.56 0.96
C GLY A 251 -0.53 -1.74 -0.23
N THR A 252 0.03 -2.01 -1.41
CA THR A 252 -0.41 -1.41 -2.68
C THR A 252 -1.89 -1.71 -2.96
N CYS A 253 -2.31 -2.97 -2.80
CA CYS A 253 -3.67 -3.41 -3.09
C CYS A 253 -4.71 -2.64 -2.26
N HIS A 254 -4.57 -2.63 -0.94
CA HIS A 254 -5.53 -1.98 -0.06
C HIS A 254 -5.43 -0.45 -0.07
N LYS A 255 -4.27 0.12 -0.45
CA LYS A 255 -4.17 1.56 -0.76
C LYS A 255 -4.92 1.90 -2.06
N LEU A 256 -4.87 1.03 -3.08
CA LEU A 256 -5.56 1.26 -4.36
C LEU A 256 -7.09 1.14 -4.20
N GLU A 257 -7.56 0.26 -3.32
CA GLU A 257 -8.95 0.23 -2.86
C GLU A 257 -9.39 1.59 -2.30
N GLN A 258 -8.57 2.20 -1.42
CA GLN A 258 -8.84 3.53 -0.82
C GLN A 258 -8.78 4.68 -1.83
N GLU A 259 -7.74 4.75 -2.68
CA GLU A 259 -7.54 5.88 -3.60
C GLU A 259 -8.54 5.83 -4.77
N SER A 260 -8.81 4.65 -5.34
CA SER A 260 -9.81 4.50 -6.42
C SER A 260 -11.26 4.52 -5.91
N LYS A 261 -11.49 4.10 -4.66
CA LYS A 261 -12.82 3.95 -4.02
C LYS A 261 -13.76 3.00 -4.78
N ILE A 262 -13.24 2.13 -5.64
CA ILE A 262 -14.05 1.22 -6.49
C ILE A 262 -14.52 0.00 -5.71
N PHE A 263 -13.65 -0.59 -4.88
CA PHE A 263 -13.92 -1.83 -4.14
C PHE A 263 -13.69 -1.63 -2.65
N PHE A 264 -14.65 -2.04 -1.81
CA PHE A 264 -14.52 -2.05 -0.36
C PHE A 264 -14.25 -3.48 0.12
N ASN A 265 -13.04 -3.72 0.61
CA ASN A 265 -12.60 -5.05 1.04
C ASN A 265 -13.03 -5.33 2.47
N MET A 266 -14.24 -5.86 2.60
CA MET A 266 -14.85 -6.23 3.88
C MET A 266 -14.01 -7.24 4.69
N ASN A 267 -13.18 -8.06 4.03
CA ASN A 267 -12.29 -8.99 4.73
C ASN A 267 -11.13 -8.23 5.38
N TYR A 268 -10.46 -7.34 4.66
CA TYR A 268 -9.36 -6.51 5.17
C TYR A 268 -9.81 -5.53 6.27
N PHE A 269 -10.96 -4.86 6.08
CA PHE A 269 -11.59 -4.08 7.15
C PHE A 269 -11.91 -4.96 8.38
N GLY A 270 -12.35 -6.20 8.14
CA GLY A 270 -12.59 -7.19 9.17
C GLY A 270 -11.34 -7.65 9.93
N GLU A 271 -10.18 -7.75 9.26
CA GLU A 271 -8.89 -8.08 9.91
C GLU A 271 -8.57 -7.05 11.02
N PHE A 272 -8.73 -5.74 10.75
CA PHE A 272 -8.51 -4.70 11.77
C PHE A 272 -9.55 -4.71 12.89
N VAL A 273 -10.83 -4.99 12.59
CA VAL A 273 -11.87 -5.15 13.63
C VAL A 273 -11.55 -6.34 14.54
N ILE A 274 -11.09 -7.45 13.97
CA ILE A 274 -10.79 -8.70 14.69
C ILE A 274 -9.46 -8.61 15.46
N SER A 275 -8.47 -7.86 14.98
CA SER A 275 -7.24 -7.53 15.72
C SER A 275 -7.46 -6.48 16.82
N GLY A 276 -8.43 -5.58 16.62
CA GLY A 276 -8.72 -4.43 17.49
C GLY A 276 -7.93 -3.18 17.15
N GLU A 277 -7.37 -3.09 15.94
CA GLU A 277 -6.70 -1.90 15.41
C GLU A 277 -7.74 -0.88 14.91
N TRP A 278 -8.57 -0.40 15.83
CA TRP A 278 -9.74 0.43 15.55
C TRP A 278 -9.41 1.66 14.68
N ASP A 279 -8.28 2.33 14.94
CA ASP A 279 -7.85 3.49 14.17
C ASP A 279 -7.52 3.15 12.71
N LYS A 280 -7.00 1.95 12.43
CA LYS A 280 -6.79 1.48 11.04
C LYS A 280 -8.11 1.12 10.36
N ALA A 281 -9.05 0.52 11.09
CA ALA A 281 -10.40 0.25 10.58
C ALA A 281 -11.15 1.56 10.24
N VAL A 282 -11.08 2.57 11.12
CA VAL A 282 -11.64 3.91 10.91
C VAL A 282 -10.96 4.61 9.73
N MET A 283 -9.63 4.58 9.65
CA MET A 283 -8.86 5.17 8.54
C MET A 283 -9.23 4.55 7.19
N TYR A 284 -9.32 3.21 7.11
CA TYR A 284 -9.73 2.53 5.88
C TYR A 284 -11.16 2.87 5.47
N LEU A 285 -12.11 2.86 6.42
CA LEU A 285 -13.51 3.24 6.16
C LEU A 285 -13.66 4.69 5.66
N SER A 286 -12.90 5.62 6.24
CA SER A 286 -12.95 7.05 5.92
C SER A 286 -12.56 7.37 4.48
N ALA A 287 -11.85 6.48 3.77
CA ALA A 287 -11.62 6.63 2.34
C ALA A 287 -12.92 6.55 1.53
N PHE A 288 -13.92 5.79 1.99
CA PHE A 288 -15.14 5.48 1.24
C PHE A 288 -16.37 6.27 1.70
N THR A 289 -16.47 6.59 2.99
CA THR A 289 -17.63 7.32 3.55
C THR A 289 -17.26 8.02 4.86
N MET A 290 -17.90 9.16 5.14
CA MET A 290 -17.77 9.94 6.37
C MET A 290 -18.95 9.67 7.32
N PRO A 291 -18.85 9.99 8.63
CA PRO A 291 -19.94 9.81 9.59
C PRO A 291 -21.24 10.50 9.18
N ASP A 292 -21.14 11.70 8.61
CA ASP A 292 -22.28 12.57 8.28
C ASP A 292 -22.99 12.21 6.97
N ASP A 293 -22.41 11.31 6.15
CA ASP A 293 -22.95 10.98 4.81
C ASP A 293 -24.36 10.37 4.88
N ASN A 294 -24.59 9.47 5.85
CA ASN A 294 -25.88 8.83 6.09
C ASN A 294 -25.90 8.09 7.44
N GLN A 295 -27.10 7.72 7.90
CA GLN A 295 -27.32 7.05 9.19
C GLN A 295 -26.59 5.70 9.34
N HIS A 296 -26.32 4.97 8.25
CA HIS A 296 -25.57 3.72 8.31
C HIS A 296 -24.08 3.99 8.53
N SER A 297 -23.50 4.99 7.85
CA SER A 297 -22.13 5.45 8.11
C SER A 297 -21.97 5.92 9.55
N ALA A 298 -22.85 6.80 10.03
CA ALA A 298 -22.88 7.26 11.43
C ALA A 298 -22.91 6.09 12.42
N LYS A 299 -23.77 5.08 12.19
CA LYS A 299 -23.86 3.87 13.02
C LYS A 299 -22.56 3.06 13.02
N ILE A 300 -21.91 2.89 11.88
CA ILE A 300 -20.65 2.15 11.76
C ILE A 300 -19.52 2.87 12.54
N PHE A 301 -19.31 4.17 12.29
CA PHE A 301 -18.30 4.96 13.00
C PHE A 301 -18.54 5.01 14.51
N PHE A 302 -19.79 5.25 14.95
CA PHE A 302 -20.16 5.20 16.35
C PHE A 302 -19.87 3.84 16.99
N THR A 303 -20.10 2.74 16.26
CA THR A 303 -19.81 1.39 16.75
C THR A 303 -18.31 1.15 16.93
N LEU A 304 -17.48 1.62 15.99
CA LEU A 304 -16.01 1.52 16.09
C LEU A 304 -15.47 2.35 17.28
N GLU A 305 -15.86 3.62 17.41
CA GLU A 305 -15.40 4.48 18.51
C GLU A 305 -15.94 4.04 19.88
N LYS A 306 -17.18 3.53 19.96
CA LYS A 306 -17.72 2.91 21.19
C LYS A 306 -16.85 1.73 21.65
N GLN A 307 -16.38 0.89 20.72
CA GLN A 307 -15.55 -0.28 21.05
C GLN A 307 -14.10 0.09 21.37
N LYS A 308 -13.54 1.07 20.67
CA LYS A 308 -12.24 1.70 20.98
C LYS A 308 -12.23 2.31 22.39
N TYR A 309 -13.28 3.04 22.76
CA TYR A 309 -13.45 3.58 24.12
C TYR A 309 -13.56 2.45 25.17
N LEU A 310 -14.43 1.46 24.94
CA LEU A 310 -14.59 0.31 25.86
C LEU A 310 -13.30 -0.50 26.05
N ALA A 311 -12.48 -0.65 25.00
CA ALA A 311 -11.20 -1.35 25.06
C ALA A 311 -10.15 -0.59 25.90
N ASN A 312 -10.22 0.74 25.93
CA ASN A 312 -9.28 1.61 26.67
C ASN A 312 -9.69 1.86 28.13
N LEU A 313 -10.93 1.54 28.53
CA LEU A 313 -11.39 1.67 29.92
C LEU A 313 -10.76 0.62 30.85
N GLY A 314 -10.45 1.01 32.08
CA GLY A 314 -10.07 0.09 33.14
C GLY A 314 -11.23 -0.84 33.52
N ARG A 315 -10.92 -2.04 34.06
CA ARG A 315 -11.93 -3.08 34.38
C ARG A 315 -13.07 -2.57 35.28
N ASN A 316 -12.77 -1.67 36.21
CA ASN A 316 -13.76 -1.08 37.11
C ASN A 316 -14.68 -0.09 36.37
N ASP A 317 -14.11 0.66 35.42
CA ASP A 317 -14.78 1.72 34.67
C ASP A 317 -15.65 1.11 33.55
N GLN A 318 -15.20 0.02 32.93
CA GLN A 318 -16.02 -0.85 32.07
C GLN A 318 -17.29 -1.32 32.81
N VAL A 319 -17.16 -1.81 34.04
CA VAL A 319 -18.30 -2.26 34.86
C VAL A 319 -19.22 -1.11 35.28
N GLN A 320 -18.75 0.13 35.32
CA GLN A 320 -19.61 1.31 35.51
C GLN A 320 -20.29 1.74 34.21
N ALA A 321 -19.57 1.82 33.09
CA ALA A 321 -20.12 2.14 31.78
C ALA A 321 -21.25 1.16 31.37
N ILE A 322 -21.06 -0.14 31.62
CA ILE A 322 -22.07 -1.19 31.39
C ILE A 322 -23.37 -0.95 32.20
N LYS A 323 -23.28 -0.33 33.39
CA LYS A 323 -24.45 0.04 34.20
C LYS A 323 -25.14 1.32 33.74
N ILE A 324 -24.44 2.17 32.99
CA ILE A 324 -24.94 3.48 32.53
C ILE A 324 -25.64 3.37 31.16
N LEU A 325 -25.22 2.43 30.30
CA LEU A 325 -25.89 2.12 29.03
C LEU A 325 -26.55 0.71 29.04
N PRO A 326 -27.51 0.41 29.94
CA PRO A 326 -28.07 -0.93 30.08
C PRO A 326 -28.86 -1.39 28.84
N ASN A 327 -29.47 -0.47 28.08
CA ASN A 327 -30.25 -0.81 26.89
C ASN A 327 -29.34 -1.03 25.66
N ASP A 328 -28.30 -0.21 25.48
CA ASP A 328 -27.37 -0.32 24.33
C ASP A 328 -26.25 -1.35 24.53
N LEU A 329 -26.32 -2.14 25.61
CA LEU A 329 -25.37 -3.19 25.98
C LEU A 329 -26.07 -4.48 26.44
N GLN A 330 -27.40 -4.59 26.30
CA GLN A 330 -28.14 -5.79 26.71
C GLN A 330 -27.85 -7.03 25.84
N ASP A 331 -27.28 -6.84 24.64
CA ASP A 331 -26.76 -7.96 23.81
C ASP A 331 -25.39 -8.48 24.30
N ASN A 332 -24.68 -7.77 25.20
CA ASN A 332 -23.40 -8.22 25.74
C ASN A 332 -23.54 -9.31 26.83
N PHE A 333 -24.69 -9.97 26.98
CA PHE A 333 -24.86 -11.05 27.96
C PHE A 333 -24.11 -12.36 27.64
N LEU A 334 -23.41 -12.46 26.49
CA LEU A 334 -22.47 -13.56 26.21
C LEU A 334 -21.08 -13.39 26.89
N TYR A 335 -20.80 -12.27 27.57
CA TYR A 335 -19.46 -11.87 28.04
C TYR A 335 -18.83 -12.69 29.21
N LYS A 336 -19.17 -13.98 29.35
CA LYS A 336 -18.63 -14.83 30.44
C LYS A 336 -17.84 -16.06 29.98
N CYS A 337 -17.90 -16.44 28.69
CA CYS A 337 -17.30 -17.70 28.20
C CYS A 337 -16.54 -17.57 26.86
N MET A 338 -16.40 -16.37 26.29
CA MET A 338 -15.73 -16.14 25.00
C MET A 338 -14.48 -15.27 25.19
N ASP A 339 -13.45 -15.50 24.38
CA ASP A 339 -12.30 -14.61 24.29
C ASP A 339 -12.64 -13.32 23.51
N ALA A 340 -11.75 -12.32 23.62
CA ALA A 340 -11.95 -11.01 22.99
C ALA A 340 -11.91 -11.05 21.46
N ALA A 341 -11.21 -12.00 20.84
CA ALA A 341 -11.17 -12.12 19.37
C ALA A 341 -12.51 -12.65 18.85
N SER A 342 -13.08 -13.65 19.52
CA SER A 342 -14.40 -14.21 19.22
C SER A 342 -15.53 -13.20 19.39
N LEU A 343 -15.45 -12.31 20.39
CA LEU A 343 -16.38 -11.19 20.54
C LEU A 343 -16.23 -10.14 19.41
N ARG A 344 -15.00 -9.85 18.98
CA ARG A 344 -14.74 -8.96 17.84
C ARG A 344 -15.12 -9.58 16.48
N ALA A 345 -15.11 -10.90 16.35
CA ALA A 345 -15.65 -11.61 15.18
C ALA A 345 -17.17 -11.43 15.07
N ASN A 346 -17.92 -11.66 16.16
CA ASN A 346 -19.37 -11.38 16.21
C ASN A 346 -19.70 -9.92 15.86
N LEU A 347 -18.89 -8.98 16.38
CA LEU A 347 -18.99 -7.56 16.04
C LEU A 347 -18.73 -7.30 14.55
N CYS A 348 -17.73 -7.97 13.97
CA CYS A 348 -17.40 -7.85 12.55
C CYS A 348 -18.59 -8.25 11.66
N ASP A 349 -19.35 -9.30 11.99
CA ASP A 349 -20.56 -9.66 11.25
C ASP A 349 -21.71 -8.65 11.45
N VAL A 350 -21.88 -8.05 12.64
CA VAL A 350 -22.84 -6.95 12.84
C VAL A 350 -22.46 -5.69 12.03
N LEU A 351 -21.16 -5.41 11.91
CA LEU A 351 -20.63 -4.34 11.05
C LEU A 351 -20.80 -4.68 9.57
N LYS A 352 -20.57 -5.93 9.16
CA LYS A 352 -20.79 -6.45 7.78
C LYS A 352 -22.22 -6.25 7.32
N GLU A 353 -23.20 -6.53 8.18
CA GLU A 353 -24.62 -6.32 7.90
C GLU A 353 -24.98 -4.84 7.86
N SER A 354 -24.32 -4.01 8.66
CA SER A 354 -24.47 -2.55 8.62
C SER A 354 -23.84 -1.94 7.35
N VAL A 355 -22.71 -2.48 6.87
CA VAL A 355 -22.00 -2.10 5.64
C VAL A 355 -22.78 -2.55 4.39
N LYS A 356 -23.32 -3.77 4.36
CA LYS A 356 -24.26 -4.25 3.32
C LYS A 356 -25.50 -3.35 3.19
N SER A 357 -25.93 -2.74 4.28
CA SER A 357 -27.10 -1.85 4.34
C SER A 357 -26.76 -0.39 4.00
N ASN A 358 -25.49 -0.04 3.83
CA ASN A 358 -25.06 1.34 3.58
C ASN A 358 -25.11 1.65 2.07
N PRO A 359 -25.90 2.64 1.60
CA PRO A 359 -26.08 2.90 0.18
C PRO A 359 -24.80 3.32 -0.56
N ILE A 360 -23.78 3.81 0.15
CA ILE A 360 -22.48 4.20 -0.44
C ILE A 360 -21.55 2.98 -0.62
N LEU A 361 -21.67 1.99 0.27
CA LEU A 361 -20.77 0.84 0.32
C LEU A 361 -21.33 -0.40 -0.38
N GLN A 362 -22.65 -0.62 -0.37
CA GLN A 362 -23.31 -1.84 -0.84
C GLN A 362 -22.88 -2.29 -2.25
N ASP A 363 -22.71 -1.35 -3.17
CA ASP A 363 -22.36 -1.64 -4.57
C ASP A 363 -20.85 -1.86 -4.76
N LYS A 364 -20.03 -1.41 -3.81
CA LYS A 364 -18.56 -1.56 -3.77
C LYS A 364 -18.11 -2.89 -3.16
N LEU A 365 -19.03 -3.70 -2.61
CA LEU A 365 -18.73 -5.00 -1.98
C LEU A 365 -18.54 -6.15 -2.98
N LYS A 366 -18.80 -5.93 -4.27
CA LYS A 366 -18.78 -6.98 -5.30
C LYS A 366 -17.49 -6.91 -6.12
N PHE A 367 -16.59 -7.86 -5.88
CA PHE A 367 -15.45 -8.09 -6.79
C PHE A 367 -15.92 -8.91 -8.01
N PRO A 368 -15.57 -8.53 -9.25
CA PRO A 368 -15.94 -9.30 -10.44
C PRO A 368 -15.32 -10.71 -10.44
N ALA A 369 -16.10 -11.72 -10.84
CA ALA A 369 -15.55 -13.05 -11.09
C ALA A 369 -14.62 -13.03 -12.31
N MET A 370 -13.38 -13.47 -12.12
CA MET A 370 -12.32 -13.47 -13.14
C MET A 370 -11.43 -14.71 -13.00
N ASP A 371 -10.88 -15.19 -14.11
CA ASP A 371 -9.87 -16.27 -14.11
C ASP A 371 -8.60 -15.81 -13.38
N LYS A 372 -7.86 -16.74 -12.75
CA LYS A 372 -6.61 -16.41 -12.06
C LYS A 372 -5.55 -15.84 -13.02
N SER A 373 -4.75 -14.90 -12.52
CA SER A 373 -3.63 -14.27 -13.22
C SER A 373 -4.03 -13.68 -14.58
N ARG A 374 -5.27 -13.17 -14.68
CA ARG A 374 -5.86 -12.70 -15.93
C ARG A 374 -5.08 -11.54 -16.55
N LEU A 375 -4.66 -10.55 -15.74
CA LEU A 375 -3.87 -9.42 -16.22
C LEU A 375 -2.51 -9.87 -16.80
N LEU A 376 -1.78 -10.71 -16.07
CA LEU A 376 -0.50 -11.27 -16.51
C LEU A 376 -0.66 -12.16 -17.76
N THR A 377 -1.74 -12.94 -17.83
CA THR A 377 -2.07 -13.82 -18.98
C THR A 377 -2.43 -13.01 -20.23
N ILE A 378 -3.13 -11.89 -20.06
CA ILE A 378 -3.37 -10.93 -21.15
C ILE A 378 -2.04 -10.33 -21.60
N LEU A 379 -1.19 -9.84 -20.68
CA LEU A 379 0.10 -9.25 -21.03
C LEU A 379 1.03 -10.25 -21.74
N LYS A 380 1.18 -11.48 -21.24
CA LYS A 380 1.98 -12.53 -21.90
C LYS A 380 1.51 -12.76 -23.34
N LYS A 381 0.21 -12.96 -23.56
CA LYS A 381 -0.37 -13.13 -24.91
C LYS A 381 -0.12 -11.94 -25.84
N ILE A 382 -0.11 -10.71 -25.33
CA ILE A 382 0.27 -9.52 -26.10
C ILE A 382 1.73 -9.60 -26.48
N MET A 383 2.62 -9.82 -25.50
CA MET A 383 4.05 -9.86 -25.74
C MET A 383 4.39 -10.97 -26.74
N ASP A 384 3.84 -12.17 -26.60
CA ASP A 384 4.04 -13.29 -27.52
C ASP A 384 3.58 -12.99 -28.97
N TRP A 385 2.55 -12.15 -29.15
CA TRP A 385 2.10 -11.69 -30.47
C TRP A 385 2.90 -10.48 -31.00
N TRP A 386 3.22 -9.54 -30.14
CA TRP A 386 3.88 -8.27 -30.43
C TRP A 386 5.37 -8.46 -30.71
N ILE A 387 6.03 -9.40 -30.01
CA ILE A 387 7.46 -9.68 -30.12
C ILE A 387 7.85 -10.09 -31.56
N PRO A 388 7.21 -11.08 -32.21
CA PRO A 388 7.50 -11.42 -33.61
C PRO A 388 7.22 -10.28 -34.59
N HIS A 389 6.11 -9.54 -34.41
CA HIS A 389 5.74 -8.45 -35.30
C HIS A 389 6.70 -7.25 -35.22
N CYS A 390 7.26 -6.94 -34.04
CA CYS A 390 8.35 -5.97 -33.92
C CYS A 390 9.69 -6.51 -34.43
N ALA A 391 10.04 -7.77 -34.17
CA ALA A 391 11.32 -8.36 -34.58
C ALA A 391 11.57 -8.29 -36.09
N ASN A 392 10.50 -8.39 -36.90
CA ASN A 392 10.58 -8.24 -38.36
C ASN A 392 10.98 -6.84 -38.85
N SER A 393 11.07 -5.83 -37.97
CA SER A 393 11.52 -4.47 -38.30
C SER A 393 13.01 -4.20 -38.02
N THR A 394 13.69 -5.08 -37.28
CA THR A 394 15.09 -4.89 -36.86
C THR A 394 15.91 -6.15 -37.09
N THR A 395 16.57 -6.23 -38.26
CA THR A 395 17.49 -7.33 -38.59
C THR A 395 18.74 -7.30 -37.71
N GLY A 396 18.88 -8.31 -36.84
CA GLY A 396 20.18 -8.73 -36.31
C GLY A 396 20.65 -8.07 -35.02
N LEU A 397 20.03 -8.44 -33.89
CA LEU A 397 20.75 -8.73 -32.63
C LEU A 397 19.88 -9.62 -31.73
N TYR A 398 20.50 -10.35 -30.80
CA TYR A 398 19.86 -11.45 -30.09
C TYR A 398 18.95 -10.99 -28.93
N LYS A 399 17.66 -11.34 -29.05
CA LYS A 399 16.76 -11.76 -27.95
C LYS A 399 16.91 -10.98 -26.63
N SER A 400 16.79 -9.65 -26.68
CA SER A 400 16.76 -8.78 -25.50
C SER A 400 15.98 -7.49 -25.78
N ASN A 401 15.20 -7.05 -24.78
CA ASN A 401 14.55 -5.74 -24.66
C ASN A 401 13.87 -5.15 -25.90
N ILE A 402 12.71 -5.71 -26.27
CA ILE A 402 11.72 -4.94 -27.05
C ILE A 402 11.19 -3.78 -26.21
N SER A 403 11.26 -2.59 -26.79
CA SER A 403 11.00 -1.32 -26.10
C SER A 403 9.50 -1.05 -25.89
N LEU A 404 9.14 -0.72 -24.66
CA LEU A 404 7.79 -0.29 -24.27
C LEU A 404 7.37 1.04 -24.94
N VAL A 405 8.34 1.81 -25.48
CA VAL A 405 8.12 3.01 -26.32
C VAL A 405 7.30 2.70 -27.58
N ASN A 406 7.26 1.44 -28.04
CA ASN A 406 6.57 1.07 -29.28
C ASN A 406 5.14 0.55 -29.06
N ILE A 407 4.64 0.45 -27.81
CA ILE A 407 3.27 -0.02 -27.50
C ILE A 407 2.24 0.84 -28.26
N PRO A 408 1.27 0.23 -28.99
CA PRO A 408 0.35 0.98 -29.85
C PRO A 408 -0.61 1.83 -29.01
N LYS A 409 -0.55 3.16 -29.18
CA LYS A 409 -1.48 4.11 -28.53
C LYS A 409 -2.87 4.02 -29.16
N VAL A 410 -3.92 4.07 -28.33
CA VAL A 410 -5.31 4.24 -28.77
C VAL A 410 -5.64 5.75 -28.80
N PRO A 411 -5.72 6.42 -29.98
CA PRO A 411 -5.54 7.88 -30.06
C PRO A 411 -6.61 8.74 -29.38
N TYR A 412 -7.80 8.20 -29.10
CA TYR A 412 -8.89 8.92 -28.44
C TYR A 412 -8.83 8.88 -26.91
N LEU A 413 -7.95 8.08 -26.31
CA LEU A 413 -7.74 8.04 -24.85
C LEU A 413 -6.74 9.11 -24.37
N CYS A 414 -5.83 9.56 -25.25
CA CYS A 414 -4.78 10.53 -24.93
C CYS A 414 -5.25 12.00 -24.96
N ARG A 415 -6.49 12.28 -24.55
CA ARG A 415 -7.02 13.65 -24.40
C ARG A 415 -7.74 13.81 -23.07
N GLU A 416 -7.52 14.95 -22.42
CA GLU A 416 -8.40 15.42 -21.35
C GLU A 416 -9.86 15.48 -21.85
N PRO A 417 -10.84 15.26 -20.96
CA PRO A 417 -12.24 15.38 -21.33
C PRO A 417 -12.52 16.82 -21.80
N MET A 418 -12.81 17.00 -23.09
CA MET A 418 -13.21 18.31 -23.60
C MET A 418 -14.45 18.79 -22.83
N ILE A 419 -14.30 19.92 -22.14
CA ILE A 419 -15.46 20.69 -21.66
C ILE A 419 -16.22 21.15 -22.90
N VAL A 420 -17.31 20.45 -23.22
CA VAL A 420 -18.20 20.82 -24.33
C VAL A 420 -18.95 22.09 -23.91
N VAL A 421 -18.35 23.24 -24.20
CA VAL A 421 -19.01 24.55 -24.07
C VAL A 421 -20.15 24.60 -25.07
N ASN A 422 -21.35 24.33 -24.56
CA ASN A 422 -22.55 24.10 -25.34
C ASN A 422 -22.99 25.42 -26.01
N SER A 423 -22.60 25.62 -27.27
CA SER A 423 -22.58 26.92 -27.94
C SER A 423 -23.80 27.12 -28.86
N HIS A 424 -25.00 27.05 -28.26
CA HIS A 424 -26.27 27.37 -28.92
C HIS A 424 -27.09 28.34 -28.07
N CYS A 425 -27.71 29.33 -28.75
CA CYS A 425 -28.05 30.67 -28.24
C CYS A 425 -26.79 31.53 -27.97
N GLN A 426 -26.62 32.76 -28.46
CA GLN A 426 -27.41 33.68 -29.31
C GLN A 426 -26.41 34.72 -29.92
N GLU A 427 -26.63 35.43 -31.04
CA GLU A 427 -27.73 35.49 -32.02
C GLU A 427 -27.17 35.95 -33.41
N ALA A 428 -27.92 35.75 -34.50
CA ALA A 428 -27.46 36.08 -35.86
C ALA A 428 -27.62 37.58 -36.20
N SER A 429 -26.50 38.30 -36.36
CA SER A 429 -26.46 39.74 -36.60
C SER A 429 -26.25 40.12 -38.07
N ALA A 430 -26.99 41.15 -38.52
CA ALA A 430 -26.79 41.99 -39.70
C ALA A 430 -26.84 41.37 -41.12
N LEU A 431 -27.62 42.01 -42.00
CA LEU A 431 -27.63 41.79 -43.45
C LEU A 431 -26.44 42.52 -44.12
N PRO A 432 -25.94 42.03 -45.27
CA PRO A 432 -24.86 42.68 -46.02
C PRO A 432 -25.36 43.88 -46.86
N VAL A 433 -24.47 44.86 -47.07
CA VAL A 433 -24.66 45.98 -48.01
C VAL A 433 -23.67 45.82 -49.18
N PRO A 434 -24.09 45.98 -50.45
CA PRO A 434 -23.30 45.51 -51.60
C PRO A 434 -22.36 46.56 -52.22
N ASN A 435 -21.30 46.07 -52.88
CA ASN A 435 -20.49 46.83 -53.82
C ASN A 435 -21.02 46.65 -55.26
N GLY A 436 -21.10 47.71 -56.08
CA GLY A 436 -21.22 47.54 -57.55
C GLY A 436 -22.10 48.49 -58.38
N LEU A 437 -21.88 49.81 -58.28
CA LEU A 437 -21.77 50.76 -59.41
C LEU A 437 -22.81 50.85 -60.59
N VAL A 438 -23.03 52.13 -61.00
CA VAL A 438 -23.29 52.64 -62.38
C VAL A 438 -24.75 52.73 -62.92
N LEU A 439 -25.25 53.98 -62.86
CA LEU A 439 -25.93 54.80 -63.90
C LEU A 439 -26.97 54.17 -64.86
N LEU A 440 -28.17 54.75 -64.92
CA LEU A 440 -28.52 55.79 -65.92
C LEU A 440 -29.92 56.40 -65.68
N GLN A 441 -30.02 57.71 -66.01
CA GLN A 441 -31.22 58.54 -66.25
C GLN A 441 -32.37 58.53 -65.22
#